data_AF-A0A820IID0-F1
#
_entry.id   AF-A0A820IID0-F1
#
_cell.length_a   1.000
_cell.length_b   1.000
_cell.length_c   1.000
_cell.angle_alpha   90.00
_cell.angle_beta   90.00
_cell.angle_gamma   90.00
#
_symmetry.space_group_name_H-M   'P 1'
#
loop_
_entity.id
_entity.type
_entity.pdbx_description
1 polymer ?
#
loop_
_entity_poly.entity_id
_entity_poly.type
_entity_poly.pdbx_seq_one_letter_code
_entity_poly.pdbx_strand_id
1 'polypeptide(L)'
;MPKVAIARSFNCSRNTVYHVIDYYRRHNDVNYTDRYNAGRPRALDSTQIEQLNRTIQQNRSATGAELLSLTNFNTSERTIRRYPLSLGYRPRKSVIKVKSNKLDEQKQYQFAAMHCDADIKKYIFEDECYFGLRNTQQVVWCKRGEPTPKKEISSLRAHVNLIGFIWWNGYVFRRFNGWLNSDTYCETVNEILSGNLRELNGFLYISDGIRWHRSAQFQQ
;
A
#
# COMPACT_ATOMS: atom_id res chain seq x y z
N MET A 1 16.88 -9.05 63.30
CA MET A 1 15.54 -9.66 63.42
C MET A 1 15.61 -11.17 63.20
N PRO A 2 14.88 -12.00 63.98
CA PRO A 2 14.77 -13.43 63.71
C PRO A 2 14.12 -13.68 62.33
N LYS A 3 14.62 -14.65 61.56
CA LYS A 3 14.08 -15.00 60.21
C LYS A 3 12.57 -15.27 60.24
N VAL A 4 12.06 -15.78 61.36
CA VAL A 4 10.63 -16.05 61.61
C VAL A 4 9.80 -14.76 61.68
N ALA A 5 10.34 -13.70 62.29
CA ALA A 5 9.66 -12.41 62.38
C ALA A 5 9.54 -11.75 61.01
N ILE A 6 10.60 -11.84 60.19
CA ILE A 6 10.64 -11.35 58.81
C ILE A 6 9.64 -12.12 57.93
N ALA A 7 9.63 -13.46 58.03
CA ALA A 7 8.69 -14.27 57.25
C ALA A 7 7.21 -13.94 57.57
N ARG A 8 6.90 -13.66 58.85
CA ARG A 8 5.56 -13.24 59.28
C ARG A 8 5.22 -11.82 58.82
N SER A 9 6.15 -10.88 58.87
CA SER A 9 5.90 -9.50 58.44
C SER A 9 5.66 -9.36 56.94
N PHE A 10 6.29 -10.22 56.12
CA PHE A 10 6.17 -10.22 54.66
C PHE A 10 5.25 -11.32 54.11
N ASN A 11 4.53 -12.05 54.97
CA ASN A 11 3.62 -13.13 54.61
C ASN A 11 4.22 -14.13 53.59
N CYS A 12 5.45 -14.57 53.84
CA CYS A 12 6.17 -15.49 52.95
C CYS A 12 6.76 -16.67 53.73
N SER A 13 7.25 -17.68 53.01
CA SER A 13 7.84 -18.85 53.67
C SER A 13 9.17 -18.47 54.35
N ARG A 14 9.48 -19.12 55.48
CA ARG A 14 10.80 -18.98 56.12
C ARG A 14 11.95 -19.35 55.17
N ASN A 15 11.69 -20.26 54.24
CA ASN A 15 12.66 -20.70 53.25
C ASN A 15 12.95 -19.60 52.22
N THR A 16 11.94 -18.84 51.81
CA THR A 16 12.11 -17.65 50.95
C THR A 16 13.02 -16.63 51.62
N VAL A 17 12.79 -16.30 52.89
CA VAL A 17 13.66 -15.39 53.67
C VAL A 17 15.09 -15.94 53.77
N TYR A 18 15.24 -17.24 53.98
CA TYR A 18 16.55 -17.90 53.99
C TYR A 18 17.29 -17.73 52.66
N HIS A 19 16.63 -18.03 51.53
CA HIS A 19 17.23 -17.94 50.19
C HIS A 19 17.62 -16.51 49.82
N VAL A 20 16.79 -15.52 50.16
CA VAL A 20 17.11 -14.11 49.90
C VAL A 20 18.32 -13.65 50.72
N ILE A 21 18.38 -13.99 52.01
CA ILE A 21 19.53 -13.64 52.87
C ILE A 21 20.82 -14.35 52.41
N ASP A 22 20.73 -15.63 52.06
CA ASP A 22 21.88 -16.39 51.55
C ASP A 22 22.36 -15.84 50.19
N TYR A 23 21.45 -15.46 49.29
CA TYR A 23 21.77 -14.79 48.03
C TYR A 23 22.52 -13.48 48.26
N TYR A 24 21.98 -12.61 49.12
CA TYR A 24 22.60 -11.34 49.48
C TYR A 24 24.00 -11.53 50.07
N ARG A 25 24.18 -12.50 50.98
CA ARG A 25 25.50 -12.80 51.57
C ARG A 25 26.52 -13.28 50.54
N ARG A 26 26.09 -14.02 49.51
CA ARG A 26 27.00 -14.58 48.49
C ARG A 26 27.34 -13.60 47.37
N HIS A 27 26.40 -12.75 46.96
CA HIS A 27 26.55 -11.90 45.78
C HIS A 27 26.64 -10.41 46.11
N ASN A 28 26.46 -10.03 47.39
CA ASN A 28 26.37 -8.65 47.87
C ASN A 28 25.37 -7.79 47.07
N ASP A 29 24.32 -8.43 46.54
CA ASP A 29 23.32 -7.81 45.69
C ASP A 29 21.93 -7.92 46.35
N VAL A 30 21.26 -6.77 46.48
CA VAL A 30 19.89 -6.63 47.01
C VAL A 30 18.83 -6.89 45.95
N ASN A 31 19.21 -6.90 44.66
CA ASN A 31 18.33 -7.19 43.56
C ASN A 31 18.20 -8.71 43.38
N TYR A 32 17.38 -9.33 44.24
CA TYR A 32 16.83 -10.66 43.96
C TYR A 32 15.80 -10.53 42.83
N THR A 33 16.24 -10.11 41.64
CA THR A 33 15.42 -10.20 40.44
C THR A 33 15.23 -11.67 40.14
N ASP A 34 14.03 -12.06 39.72
CA ASP A 34 13.79 -13.40 39.17
C ASP A 34 14.91 -13.70 38.19
N ARG A 35 15.76 -14.66 38.55
CA ARG A 35 16.76 -15.19 37.62
C ARG A 35 16.00 -15.51 36.36
N TYR A 36 16.52 -15.08 35.21
CA TYR A 36 15.89 -15.30 33.92
C TYR A 36 15.66 -16.80 33.75
N ASN A 37 14.51 -17.29 34.19
CA ASN A 37 14.13 -18.68 34.06
C ASN A 37 14.10 -18.89 32.57
N ALA A 38 14.95 -19.78 32.07
CA ALA A 38 15.03 -20.06 30.65
C ALA A 38 13.62 -20.40 30.19
N GLY A 39 12.99 -19.43 29.50
CA GLY A 39 11.63 -19.59 29.02
C GLY A 39 11.60 -20.74 28.02
N ARG A 40 10.41 -21.10 27.56
CA ARG A 40 10.27 -22.12 26.53
C ARG A 40 11.21 -21.76 25.35
N PRO A 41 12.06 -22.71 24.90
CA PRO A 41 12.93 -22.46 23.75
C PRO A 41 12.10 -22.03 22.54
N ARG A 42 12.69 -21.16 21.71
CA ARG A 42 12.04 -20.68 20.50
C ARG A 42 11.72 -21.88 19.60
N ALA A 43 10.61 -21.77 18.89
CA ALA A 43 10.18 -22.81 17.97
C ALA A 43 11.12 -22.98 16.76
N LEU A 44 11.93 -21.97 16.46
CA LEU A 44 12.95 -22.00 15.42
C LEU A 44 14.31 -21.67 16.04
N ASP A 45 15.35 -22.36 15.60
CA ASP A 45 16.73 -22.03 15.93
C ASP A 45 17.26 -20.87 15.07
N SER A 46 18.48 -20.42 15.34
CA SER A 46 19.11 -19.32 14.59
C SER A 46 19.28 -19.61 13.11
N THR A 47 19.58 -20.86 12.74
CA THR A 47 19.80 -21.28 11.36
C THR A 47 18.49 -21.27 10.57
N GLN A 48 17.41 -21.75 11.18
CA GLN A 48 16.06 -21.73 10.63
C GLN A 48 15.53 -20.29 10.50
N ILE A 49 15.83 -19.42 11.47
CA ILE A 49 15.48 -18.00 11.39
C ILE A 49 16.19 -17.33 10.20
N GLU A 50 17.47 -17.63 10.00
CA GLU A 50 18.25 -17.09 8.89
C GLU A 50 17.76 -17.63 7.54
N GLN A 51 17.43 -18.92 7.46
CA GLN A 51 16.79 -19.51 6.28
C GLN A 51 15.45 -18.82 5.99
N LEU A 52 14.60 -18.62 6.99
CA LEU A 52 13.32 -17.92 6.84
C LEU A 52 13.52 -16.49 6.31
N ASN A 53 14.52 -15.79 6.83
CA ASN A 53 14.85 -14.44 6.39
C ASN A 53 15.19 -14.41 4.89
N ARG A 54 16.04 -15.31 4.41
CA ARG A 54 16.38 -15.44 2.99
C ARG A 54 15.16 -15.80 2.13
N THR A 55 14.32 -16.72 2.60
CA THR A 55 13.08 -17.11 1.90
C THR A 55 12.13 -15.93 1.75
N ILE A 56 11.97 -15.09 2.78
CA ILE A 56 11.16 -13.86 2.72
C ILE A 56 11.74 -12.87 1.71
N GLN A 57 13.07 -12.70 1.67
CA GLN A 57 13.71 -11.77 0.72
C GLN A 57 13.49 -12.18 -0.74
N GLN A 58 13.51 -13.48 -1.02
CA GLN A 58 13.26 -14.06 -2.35
C GLN A 58 11.76 -14.05 -2.70
N ASN A 59 10.87 -14.20 -1.71
CA ASN A 59 9.43 -14.34 -1.89
C ASN A 59 8.67 -13.30 -1.06
N ARG A 60 8.83 -12.02 -1.38
CA ARG A 60 8.36 -10.89 -0.55
C ARG A 60 6.84 -10.83 -0.35
N SER A 61 6.07 -11.49 -1.21
CA SER A 61 4.61 -11.57 -1.14
C SER A 61 4.09 -12.87 -0.50
N ALA A 62 4.98 -13.78 -0.10
CA ALA A 62 4.58 -15.07 0.43
C ALA A 62 3.81 -14.93 1.75
N THR A 63 2.70 -15.65 1.84
CA THR A 63 1.89 -15.84 3.03
C THR A 63 2.60 -16.72 4.05
N GLY A 64 2.10 -16.75 5.29
CA GLY A 64 2.65 -17.64 6.33
C GLY A 64 2.62 -19.12 5.92
N ALA A 65 1.59 -19.54 5.18
CA ALA A 65 1.45 -20.92 4.69
C ALA A 65 2.46 -21.24 3.58
N GLU A 66 2.66 -20.31 2.64
CA GLU A 66 3.67 -20.45 1.58
C GLU A 66 5.08 -20.45 2.16
N LEU A 67 5.37 -19.57 3.12
CA LEU A 67 6.67 -19.57 3.82
C LEU A 67 6.92 -20.90 4.55
N LEU A 68 5.89 -21.47 5.19
CA LEU A 68 5.99 -22.78 5.84
C LEU A 68 6.26 -23.88 4.82
N SER A 69 5.58 -23.87 3.67
CA SER A 69 5.79 -24.84 2.60
C SER A 69 7.18 -24.73 1.97
N LEU A 70 7.71 -23.52 1.78
CA LEU A 70 9.03 -23.27 1.18
C LEU A 70 10.19 -23.62 2.13
N THR A 71 9.96 -23.50 3.44
CA THR A 71 10.99 -23.78 4.46
C THR A 71 10.91 -25.22 5.01
N ASN A 72 9.76 -25.87 4.89
CA ASN A 72 9.47 -27.20 5.43
C ASN A 72 9.77 -27.33 6.92
N PHE A 73 9.54 -26.28 7.70
CA PHE A 73 9.74 -26.31 9.15
C PHE A 73 8.62 -27.08 9.86
N ASN A 74 8.97 -27.85 10.89
CA ASN A 74 7.99 -28.51 11.74
C ASN A 74 7.39 -27.53 12.76
N THR A 75 6.61 -26.57 12.28
CA THR A 75 5.92 -25.60 13.13
C THR A 75 4.58 -25.17 12.53
N SER A 76 3.76 -24.48 13.32
CA SER A 76 2.47 -23.98 12.83
C SER A 76 2.64 -22.74 11.94
N GLU A 77 1.74 -22.56 10.98
CA GLU A 77 1.64 -21.33 10.18
C GLU A 77 1.57 -20.07 11.07
N ARG A 78 0.80 -20.15 12.16
CA ARG A 78 0.65 -19.06 13.14
C ARG A 78 1.99 -18.66 13.75
N THR A 79 2.88 -19.64 13.99
CA THR A 79 4.24 -19.40 14.48
C THR A 79 5.07 -18.69 13.41
N ILE A 80 5.10 -19.20 12.18
CA ILE A 80 5.82 -18.59 11.05
C ILE A 80 5.39 -17.14 10.83
N ARG A 81 4.10 -16.85 10.87
CA ARG A 81 3.56 -15.49 10.65
C ARG A 81 4.08 -14.45 11.65
N ARG A 82 4.54 -14.85 12.84
CA ARG A 82 5.08 -13.93 13.85
C ARG A 82 6.53 -13.54 13.57
N TYR A 83 7.31 -14.41 12.93
CA TYR A 83 8.74 -14.20 12.72
C TYR A 83 9.10 -13.03 11.79
N PRO A 84 8.38 -12.78 10.66
CA PRO A 84 8.64 -11.61 9.84
C PRO A 84 8.62 -10.30 10.65
N LEU A 85 7.68 -10.15 11.58
CA LEU A 85 7.61 -8.95 12.44
C LEU A 85 8.81 -8.82 13.38
N SER A 86 9.27 -9.93 13.97
CA SER A 86 10.48 -9.94 14.82
C SER A 86 11.77 -9.71 14.03
N LEU A 87 11.77 -10.02 12.73
CA LEU A 87 12.86 -9.76 11.80
C LEU A 87 12.80 -8.33 11.21
N GLY A 88 11.85 -7.50 11.63
CA GLY A 88 11.71 -6.11 11.19
C GLY A 88 10.85 -5.90 9.94
N TYR A 89 10.29 -6.95 9.34
CA TYR A 89 9.37 -6.81 8.22
C TYR A 89 8.03 -6.23 8.68
N ARG A 90 7.40 -5.45 7.79
CA ARG A 90 6.07 -4.86 8.01
C ARG A 90 5.18 -5.18 6.81
N PRO A 91 3.89 -5.48 7.01
CA PRO A 91 2.96 -5.62 5.91
C PRO A 91 2.85 -4.27 5.17
N ARG A 92 2.99 -4.33 3.85
CA ARG A 92 2.82 -3.19 2.94
C ARG A 92 1.96 -3.63 1.77
N LYS A 93 1.11 -2.73 1.27
CA LYS A 93 0.43 -2.95 -0.02
C LYS A 93 1.46 -2.73 -1.11
N SER A 94 1.51 -3.62 -2.10
CA SER A 94 2.32 -3.41 -3.29
C SER A 94 1.80 -2.18 -4.03
N VAL A 95 2.72 -1.40 -4.59
CA VAL A 95 2.37 -0.32 -5.50
C VAL A 95 2.16 -0.93 -6.88
N ILE A 96 1.00 -0.69 -7.47
CA ILE A 96 0.75 -1.05 -8.86
C ILE A 96 1.55 -0.06 -9.71
N LYS A 97 2.55 -0.55 -10.44
CA LYS A 97 3.30 0.23 -11.42
C LYS A 97 2.95 -0.30 -12.81
N VAL A 98 2.58 0.60 -13.72
CA VAL A 98 2.41 0.26 -15.14
C VAL A 98 3.76 -0.22 -15.68
N LYS A 99 3.77 -1.36 -16.36
CA LYS A 99 4.99 -1.90 -16.96
C LYS A 99 5.40 -1.00 -18.13
N SER A 100 6.43 -0.19 -17.92
CA SER A 100 7.06 0.59 -18.99
C SER A 100 8.12 -0.26 -19.69
N ASN A 101 8.32 -0.05 -20.99
CA ASN A 101 9.48 -0.58 -21.69
C ASN A 101 10.63 0.45 -21.65
N LYS A 102 11.87 0.01 -21.94
CA LYS A 102 13.06 0.89 -21.90
C LYS A 102 12.94 2.10 -22.83
N LEU A 103 12.26 1.96 -23.96
CA LEU A 103 12.10 3.02 -24.94
C LEU A 103 11.17 4.14 -24.41
N ASP A 104 10.07 3.76 -23.76
CA ASP A 104 9.13 4.70 -23.16
C ASP A 104 9.77 5.40 -21.95
N GLU A 105 10.57 4.70 -21.15
CA GLU A 105 11.38 5.31 -20.07
C GLU A 105 12.37 6.35 -20.62
N GLN A 106 13.04 6.05 -21.74
CA GLN A 106 13.94 7.01 -22.40
C GLN A 106 13.19 8.24 -22.91
N LYS A 107 12.02 8.05 -23.54
CA LYS A 107 11.19 9.18 -24.02
C LYS A 107 10.70 10.04 -22.86
N GLN A 108 10.26 9.43 -21.77
CA GLN A 108 9.87 10.16 -20.56
C GLN A 108 11.03 10.97 -19.98
N TYR A 109 12.22 10.36 -19.91
CA TYR A 109 13.42 11.06 -19.44
C TYR A 109 13.80 12.23 -20.34
N GLN A 110 13.79 12.04 -21.66
CA GLN A 110 14.08 13.11 -22.63
C GLN A 110 13.08 14.25 -22.53
N PHE A 111 11.78 13.93 -22.47
CA PHE A 111 10.73 14.93 -22.30
C PHE A 111 10.92 15.73 -21.02
N ALA A 112 11.17 15.05 -19.89
CA ALA A 112 11.41 15.71 -18.60
C ALA A 112 12.66 16.59 -18.62
N ALA A 113 13.75 16.14 -19.26
CA ALA A 113 14.96 16.94 -19.41
C ALA A 113 14.76 18.18 -20.30
N MET A 114 13.97 18.08 -21.37
CA MET A 114 13.66 19.21 -22.25
C MET A 114 12.75 20.26 -21.60
N HIS A 115 11.96 19.86 -20.61
CA HIS A 115 10.95 20.69 -19.95
C HIS A 115 11.27 20.94 -18.47
N CYS A 116 12.52 20.76 -18.02
CA CYS A 116 12.90 20.93 -16.62
C CYS A 116 12.64 22.36 -16.11
N ASP A 117 12.80 23.35 -16.99
CA ASP A 117 12.59 24.77 -16.71
C ASP A 117 11.29 25.31 -17.35
N ALA A 118 10.37 24.42 -17.74
CA ALA A 118 9.12 24.83 -18.36
C ALA A 118 8.23 25.62 -17.38
N ASP A 119 7.69 26.74 -17.85
CA ASP A 119 6.67 27.48 -17.11
C ASP A 119 5.30 26.80 -17.27
N ILE A 120 4.94 25.97 -16.28
CA ILE A 120 3.67 25.24 -16.25
C ILE A 120 2.45 26.16 -16.38
N LYS A 121 2.59 27.46 -16.08
CA LYS A 121 1.49 28.41 -16.17
C LYS A 121 1.04 28.68 -17.59
N LYS A 122 1.89 28.36 -18.57
CA LYS A 122 1.58 28.50 -19.98
C LYS A 122 0.90 27.27 -20.55
N TYR A 123 0.64 26.23 -19.76
CA TYR A 123 0.16 24.94 -20.30
C TYR A 123 -1.34 24.77 -20.09
N ILE A 124 -2.01 24.23 -21.10
CA ILE A 124 -3.35 23.67 -21.01
C ILE A 124 -3.18 22.15 -21.03
N PHE A 125 -3.58 21.50 -19.94
CA PHE A 125 -3.60 20.06 -19.83
C PHE A 125 -4.98 19.54 -20.18
N GLU A 126 -5.02 18.52 -21.02
CA GLU A 126 -6.23 17.83 -21.41
C GLU A 126 -6.12 16.34 -21.07
N ASP A 127 -7.22 15.77 -20.57
CA ASP A 127 -7.36 14.34 -20.36
C ASP A 127 -8.83 13.92 -20.37
N GLU A 128 -9.08 12.67 -20.76
CA GLU A 128 -10.37 12.03 -20.66
C GLU A 128 -10.45 11.06 -19.49
N CYS A 129 -11.55 11.14 -18.77
CA CYS A 129 -11.82 10.21 -17.68
C CYS A 129 -13.25 9.68 -17.76
N TYR A 130 -13.40 8.42 -17.33
CA TYR A 130 -14.71 7.82 -17.16
C TYR A 130 -14.98 7.63 -15.66
N PHE A 131 -16.13 8.09 -15.21
CA PHE A 131 -16.63 7.86 -13.85
C PHE A 131 -17.66 6.75 -13.91
N GLY A 132 -17.24 5.52 -13.59
CA GLY A 132 -18.15 4.38 -13.46
C GLY A 132 -18.76 4.32 -12.06
N LEU A 133 -20.08 4.17 -11.98
CA LEU A 133 -20.75 3.76 -10.74
C LEU A 133 -20.42 2.30 -10.48
N ARG A 134 -19.39 2.07 -9.67
CA ARG A 134 -19.08 0.73 -9.17
C ARG A 134 -19.98 0.45 -7.97
N ASN A 135 -20.78 -0.61 -8.05
CA ASN A 135 -21.47 -1.12 -6.87
C ASN A 135 -20.40 -1.67 -5.90
N THR A 136 -19.93 -0.84 -4.99
CA THR A 136 -19.09 -1.28 -3.87
C THR A 136 -19.95 -2.20 -3.03
N GLN A 137 -19.47 -3.43 -2.81
CA GLN A 137 -20.21 -4.47 -2.09
C GLN A 137 -20.84 -3.89 -0.83
N GLN A 138 -22.16 -4.08 -0.69
CA GLN A 138 -22.87 -3.71 0.53
C GLN A 138 -22.40 -4.62 1.66
N VAL A 139 -22.18 -4.07 2.85
CA VAL A 139 -21.93 -4.88 4.05
C VAL A 139 -23.19 -5.66 4.35
N VAL A 140 -23.11 -6.98 4.22
CA VAL A 140 -24.17 -7.92 4.60
C VAL A 140 -23.72 -8.68 5.84
N TRP A 141 -24.63 -8.78 6.82
CA TRP A 141 -24.39 -9.57 8.02
C TRP A 141 -24.86 -11.00 7.75
N CYS A 142 -23.93 -11.96 7.79
CA CYS A 142 -24.21 -13.39 7.61
C CYS A 142 -23.73 -14.16 8.84
N LYS A 143 -24.46 -15.20 9.25
CA LYS A 143 -24.02 -16.07 10.33
C LYS A 143 -22.81 -16.89 9.87
N ARG A 144 -21.94 -17.25 10.83
CA ARG A 144 -20.73 -18.03 10.55
C ARG A 144 -21.10 -19.39 9.96
N GLY A 145 -20.64 -19.68 8.75
CA GLY A 145 -20.90 -20.93 8.03
C GLY A 145 -22.04 -20.84 7.00
N GLU A 146 -22.81 -19.74 6.98
CA GLU A 146 -23.80 -19.51 5.94
C GLU A 146 -23.17 -18.83 4.70
N PRO A 147 -23.63 -19.17 3.48
CA PRO A 147 -23.18 -18.50 2.28
C PRO A 147 -23.65 -17.05 2.25
N THR A 148 -22.79 -16.15 1.75
CA THR A 148 -23.14 -14.75 1.54
C THR A 148 -24.30 -14.63 0.53
N PRO A 149 -25.37 -13.86 0.84
CA PRO A 149 -26.47 -13.63 -0.10
C PRO A 149 -25.96 -13.06 -1.41
N LYS A 150 -26.37 -13.65 -2.53
CA LYS A 150 -26.06 -13.13 -3.87
C LYS A 150 -26.95 -11.93 -4.14
N LYS A 151 -26.35 -10.82 -4.59
CA LYS A 151 -27.07 -9.67 -5.13
C LYS A 151 -26.96 -9.71 -6.65
N GLU A 152 -28.06 -10.02 -7.32
CA GLU A 152 -28.15 -9.88 -8.77
C GLU A 152 -28.37 -8.42 -9.13
N ILE A 153 -27.58 -7.92 -10.08
CA ILE A 153 -27.71 -6.57 -10.62
C ILE A 153 -27.80 -6.70 -12.13
N SER A 154 -28.78 -6.02 -12.73
CA SER A 154 -29.08 -6.11 -14.16
C SER A 154 -28.00 -5.51 -15.05
N SER A 155 -27.25 -4.52 -14.56
CA SER A 155 -26.13 -3.89 -15.26
C SER A 155 -25.27 -3.07 -14.29
N LEU A 156 -23.95 -3.18 -14.42
CA LEU A 156 -22.96 -2.33 -13.73
C LEU A 156 -22.56 -1.09 -14.56
N ARG A 157 -23.19 -0.84 -15.72
CA ARG A 157 -22.66 0.04 -16.77
C ARG A 157 -23.14 1.48 -16.73
N ALA A 158 -23.53 2.00 -15.56
CA ALA A 158 -23.72 3.45 -15.44
C ALA A 158 -22.35 4.11 -15.34
N HIS A 159 -21.94 4.80 -16.40
CA HIS A 159 -20.72 5.58 -16.44
C HIS A 159 -20.96 6.93 -17.11
N VAL A 160 -20.19 7.93 -16.70
CA VAL A 160 -20.16 9.25 -17.32
C VAL A 160 -18.77 9.46 -17.88
N ASN A 161 -18.69 9.80 -19.17
CA ASN A 161 -17.43 10.18 -19.80
C ASN A 161 -17.27 11.70 -19.73
N LEU A 162 -16.11 12.14 -19.28
CA LEU A 162 -15.75 13.55 -19.17
C LEU A 162 -14.45 13.79 -19.92
N ILE A 163 -14.40 14.90 -20.64
CA ILE A 163 -13.16 15.51 -21.10
C ILE A 163 -12.94 16.77 -20.27
N GLY A 164 -11.70 16.98 -19.81
CA GLY A 164 -11.33 18.10 -18.96
C GLY A 164 -10.15 18.85 -19.54
N PHE A 165 -10.23 20.17 -19.51
CA PHE A 165 -9.11 21.06 -19.82
C PHE A 165 -8.81 21.89 -18.58
N ILE A 166 -7.54 21.92 -18.17
CA ILE A 166 -7.09 22.63 -16.97
C ILE A 166 -5.87 23.47 -17.32
N TRP A 167 -5.86 24.72 -16.91
CA TRP A 167 -4.73 25.63 -17.02
C TRP A 167 -4.55 26.40 -15.70
N TRP A 168 -3.52 27.25 -15.62
CA TRP A 168 -3.11 27.89 -14.37
C TRP A 168 -4.23 28.59 -13.59
N ASN A 169 -5.12 29.27 -14.31
CA ASN A 169 -6.14 30.14 -13.73
C ASN A 169 -7.56 29.74 -14.14
N GLY A 170 -7.76 28.52 -14.65
CA GLY A 170 -9.08 28.09 -15.08
C GLY A 170 -9.15 26.61 -15.44
N TYR A 171 -10.37 26.16 -15.64
CA TYR A 171 -10.68 24.80 -16.05
C TYR A 171 -12.04 24.76 -16.72
N VAL A 172 -12.28 23.72 -17.51
CA VAL A 172 -13.57 23.41 -18.10
C VAL A 172 -13.69 21.90 -18.26
N PHE A 173 -14.85 21.37 -17.85
CA PHE A 173 -15.17 19.97 -17.97
C PHE A 173 -16.43 19.82 -18.79
N ARG A 174 -16.43 18.85 -19.69
CA ARG A 174 -17.59 18.57 -20.53
C ARG A 174 -17.88 17.10 -20.57
N ARG A 175 -19.16 16.76 -20.46
CA ARG A 175 -19.64 15.41 -20.71
C ARG A 175 -19.76 15.19 -22.20
N PHE A 176 -19.26 14.05 -22.65
CA PHE A 176 -19.55 13.50 -23.96
C PHE A 176 -20.26 12.14 -23.83
N ASN A 177 -20.98 11.74 -24.88
CA ASN A 177 -21.66 10.45 -24.92
C ASN A 177 -21.01 9.58 -25.99
N GLY A 178 -20.88 8.28 -25.69
CA GLY A 178 -20.28 7.32 -26.63
C GLY A 178 -18.75 7.37 -26.63
N TRP A 179 -18.17 7.15 -27.81
CA TRP A 179 -16.73 7.04 -28.03
C TRP A 179 -16.22 8.30 -28.72
N LEU A 180 -15.07 8.81 -28.27
CA LEU A 180 -14.36 9.84 -29.00
C LEU A 180 -13.67 9.25 -30.23
N ASN A 181 -13.83 9.94 -31.34
CA ASN A 181 -13.08 9.79 -32.58
C ASN A 181 -12.52 11.16 -32.97
N SER A 182 -11.75 11.25 -34.05
CA SER A 182 -11.14 12.52 -34.46
C SER A 182 -12.15 13.65 -34.64
N ASP A 183 -13.30 13.37 -35.28
CA ASP A 183 -14.32 14.39 -35.55
C ASP A 183 -14.97 14.90 -34.26
N THR A 184 -15.51 13.98 -33.45
CA THR A 184 -16.17 14.32 -32.16
C THR A 184 -15.21 14.96 -31.17
N TYR A 185 -13.92 14.59 -31.20
CA TYR A 185 -12.90 15.25 -30.41
C TYR A 185 -12.66 16.69 -30.87
N CYS A 186 -12.45 16.91 -32.18
CA CYS A 186 -12.23 18.25 -32.72
C CYS A 186 -13.44 19.16 -32.45
N GLU A 187 -14.66 18.66 -32.65
CA GLU A 187 -15.89 19.38 -32.31
C GLU A 187 -15.93 19.76 -30.82
N THR A 188 -15.63 18.80 -29.94
CA THR A 188 -15.65 19.02 -28.49
C THR A 188 -14.58 20.03 -28.05
N VAL A 189 -13.35 19.89 -28.55
CA VAL A 189 -12.24 20.82 -28.27
C VAL A 189 -12.58 22.21 -28.80
N ASN A 190 -13.03 22.33 -30.04
CA ASN A 190 -13.40 23.62 -30.63
C ASN A 190 -14.52 24.29 -29.84
N GLU A 191 -15.55 23.54 -29.45
CA GLU A 191 -16.66 24.11 -28.68
C GLU A 191 -16.20 24.60 -27.30
N ILE A 192 -15.28 23.89 -26.66
CA ILE A 192 -14.76 24.24 -25.33
C ILE A 192 -13.77 25.41 -25.41
N LEU A 193 -12.81 25.35 -26.33
CA LEU A 193 -11.74 26.34 -26.43
C LEU A 193 -12.22 27.63 -27.11
N SER A 194 -13.16 27.56 -28.06
CA SER A 194 -13.70 28.75 -28.75
C SER A 194 -14.29 29.78 -27.79
N GLY A 195 -14.96 29.34 -26.72
CA GLY A 195 -15.49 30.21 -25.67
C GLY A 195 -14.41 30.92 -24.85
N ASN A 196 -13.16 30.44 -24.90
CA ASN A 196 -12.05 30.88 -24.04
C ASN A 196 -10.81 31.35 -24.84
N LEU A 197 -10.87 31.44 -26.17
CA LEU A 197 -9.72 31.71 -27.05
C LEU A 197 -8.91 32.96 -26.67
N ARG A 198 -9.57 34.01 -26.20
CA ARG A 198 -8.89 35.25 -25.78
C ARG A 198 -8.03 35.06 -24.53
N GLU A 199 -8.51 34.26 -23.58
CA GLU A 199 -7.79 33.96 -22.33
C GLU A 199 -6.64 32.99 -22.60
N LEU A 200 -6.87 32.02 -23.48
CA LEU A 200 -5.96 30.92 -23.76
C LEU A 200 -4.89 31.26 -24.80
N ASN A 201 -4.88 32.48 -25.33
CA ASN A 201 -3.90 32.89 -26.33
C ASN A 201 -2.47 32.85 -25.75
N GLY A 202 -1.57 32.14 -26.43
CA GLY A 202 -0.18 31.96 -26.00
C GLY A 202 0.06 30.80 -25.04
N PHE A 203 -0.98 30.03 -24.70
CA PHE A 203 -0.81 28.76 -23.98
C PHE A 203 -0.36 27.64 -24.93
N LEU A 204 0.40 26.69 -24.40
CA LEU A 204 0.76 25.44 -25.06
C LEU A 204 -0.22 24.35 -24.67
N TYR A 205 -0.76 23.68 -25.67
CA TYR A 205 -1.66 22.57 -25.50
C TYR A 205 -0.89 21.27 -25.26
N ILE A 206 -1.25 20.54 -24.19
CA ILE A 206 -0.69 19.23 -23.85
C ILE A 206 -1.84 18.24 -23.72
N SER A 207 -1.80 17.22 -24.56
CA SER A 207 -2.64 16.03 -24.46
C SER A 207 -1.80 14.76 -24.56
N ASP A 208 -2.44 13.61 -24.39
CA ASP A 208 -1.76 12.35 -24.53
C ASP A 208 -1.40 12.03 -26.01
N GLY A 209 -0.66 10.95 -26.21
CA GLY A 209 -0.18 10.55 -27.53
C GLY A 209 -1.15 9.71 -28.37
N ILE A 210 -2.46 9.66 -28.09
CA ILE A 210 -3.37 8.75 -28.80
C ILE A 210 -3.64 9.16 -30.25
N ARG A 211 -4.19 8.21 -31.01
CA ARG A 211 -4.25 8.29 -32.48
C ARG A 211 -5.03 9.51 -32.99
N TRP A 212 -6.13 9.87 -32.35
CA TRP A 212 -7.00 10.95 -32.81
C TRP A 212 -6.50 12.35 -32.42
N HIS A 213 -5.68 12.48 -31.36
CA HIS A 213 -4.89 13.70 -31.08
C HIS A 213 -3.87 14.02 -32.19
N ARG A 214 -3.48 13.03 -32.97
CA ARG A 214 -2.50 13.18 -34.07
C ARG A 214 -3.15 13.26 -35.44
N SER A 215 -4.47 13.41 -35.50
CA SER A 215 -5.17 13.53 -36.77
C SER A 215 -4.79 14.84 -37.46
N ALA A 216 -4.66 14.80 -38.79
CA ALA A 216 -4.33 16.01 -39.57
C ALA A 216 -5.39 17.11 -39.41
N GLN A 217 -6.62 16.74 -39.06
CA GLN A 217 -7.74 17.64 -38.78
C GLN A 217 -7.55 18.41 -37.48
N PHE A 218 -6.94 17.80 -36.46
CA PHE A 218 -6.67 18.47 -35.18
C PHE A 218 -5.42 19.37 -35.22
N GLN A 219 -4.49 19.09 -36.14
CA GLN A 219 -3.24 19.84 -36.28
C GLN A 219 -3.36 21.12 -37.12
N GLN A 220 -4.55 21.39 -37.68
CA GLN A 220 -4.87 22.60 -38.45
C GLN A 220 -5.41 23.70 -37.53
#